data_AF-A0A9P8CD36-F1
#
_entry.id   AF-A0A9P8CD36-F1
#
_cell.length_a   1.000
_cell.length_b   1.000
_cell.length_c   1.000
_cell.angle_alpha   90.00
_cell.angle_beta   90.00
_cell.angle_gamma   90.00
#
_symmetry.space_group_name_H-M   'P 1'
#
loop_
_entity.id
_entity.type
_entity.pdbx_description
1 polymer ?
#
loop_
_entity_poly.entity_id
_entity_poly.type
_entity_poly.pdbx_seq_one_letter_code
_entity_poly.pdbx_strand_id
1 'polypeptide(L)'
;MKLSFLSRVGFFAVVFTCVSSGFDSRENTIAGINNALNTGVFSCNNVVSFFLARYQHLIQLNAITLSSDALNIAYAMGILIASGNSRGALFCIPILPKDYNLHEVVLEGISVSSLGGQTTNPYDRTRTPGGSSGGIGAAIATNFAVFGTGIDTVNSLRSSASANSLFSFRPTPGLFKRGAIARNVRDLAVTLTVMVSSGYDAADNASALAPPSARGIDYSSELSGRELSGLIFGLIKGLFNLTVMPWPTLVLTLRAAGAAATSEKETVYNAIDIATLEVQTLEYREFTDACPKNSNVSNAASNPVNKLSIQNLTIVLDSTFSAGNFDALIYSEQKIFVFKLGSPSQSGPNGILTAMTGFPVVVVPAGLSPSPE
;
A
#
# COMPACT_ATOMS: atom_id res chain seq x y z
N MET A 1 5.20 57.91 52.21
CA MET A 1 6.44 58.70 52.00
C MET A 1 7.62 57.83 52.42
N LYS A 2 8.64 57.65 51.56
CA LYS A 2 9.76 56.67 51.68
C LYS A 2 9.31 55.19 51.53
N LEU A 3 9.84 54.35 50.63
CA LEU A 3 11.20 53.76 50.51
C LEU A 3 11.60 52.97 51.79
N SER A 4 12.14 51.75 51.76
CA SER A 4 12.63 50.84 50.68
C SER A 4 12.60 49.37 51.20
N PHE A 5 13.05 48.27 50.56
CA PHE A 5 13.92 48.01 49.40
C PHE A 5 13.53 46.65 48.70
N LEU A 6 14.49 45.89 48.13
CA LEU A 6 14.29 44.56 47.51
C LEU A 6 14.85 43.39 48.33
N SER A 7 14.25 42.21 48.17
CA SER A 7 15.01 40.98 47.88
C SER A 7 14.17 40.01 47.04
N ARG A 8 14.37 40.00 45.71
CA ARG A 8 13.80 38.98 44.82
C ARG A 8 14.66 37.71 44.90
N VAL A 9 14.13 36.63 45.44
CA VAL A 9 14.63 35.27 45.14
C VAL A 9 13.58 34.60 44.26
N GLY A 10 13.67 34.84 42.96
CA GLY A 10 12.85 34.15 41.98
C GLY A 10 13.36 32.74 41.80
N PHE A 11 12.71 31.76 42.44
CA PHE A 11 12.89 30.35 42.11
C PHE A 11 12.32 30.11 40.71
N PHE A 12 13.13 30.36 39.68
CA PHE A 12 12.86 29.86 38.33
C PHE A 12 13.06 28.34 38.38
N ALA A 13 12.02 27.64 38.80
CA ALA A 13 11.82 26.26 38.41
C ALA A 13 11.63 26.27 36.89
N VAL A 14 12.75 26.14 36.15
CA VAL A 14 12.70 25.75 34.75
C VAL A 14 12.19 24.32 34.74
N VAL A 15 10.87 24.20 34.72
CA VAL A 15 10.21 22.95 34.36
C VAL A 15 10.59 22.74 32.90
N PHE A 16 11.66 21.99 32.68
CA PHE A 16 11.84 21.27 31.44
C PHE A 16 10.64 20.32 31.33
N THR A 17 9.54 20.81 30.75
CA THR A 17 8.61 19.96 30.04
C THR A 17 9.39 19.39 28.88
N CYS A 18 10.16 18.33 29.17
CA CYS A 18 10.60 17.38 28.18
C CYS A 18 9.32 16.76 27.62
N VAL A 19 8.75 17.44 26.63
CA VAL A 19 7.94 16.77 25.62
C VAL A 19 8.93 15.89 24.89
N SER A 20 9.23 14.71 25.45
CA SER A 20 9.76 13.65 24.64
C SER A 20 8.69 13.41 23.58
N SER A 21 8.95 13.84 22.36
CA SER A 21 8.28 13.30 21.17
C SER A 21 8.71 11.84 21.07
N GLY A 22 8.15 11.02 21.97
CA GLY A 22 8.55 9.66 22.20
C GLY A 22 8.31 8.88 20.92
N PHE A 23 9.38 8.32 20.39
CA PHE A 23 9.32 7.29 19.36
C PHE A 23 8.35 6.20 19.83
N ASP A 24 7.17 6.12 19.22
CA ASP A 24 6.22 5.06 19.49
C ASP A 24 6.46 3.92 18.50
N SER A 25 7.07 2.84 18.99
CA SER A 25 7.31 1.61 18.23
C SER A 25 6.04 1.06 17.56
N ARG A 26 4.85 1.42 18.05
CA ARG A 26 3.54 1.02 17.54
C ARG A 26 3.01 1.89 16.40
N GLU A 27 3.59 3.05 16.11
CA GLU A 27 3.14 3.92 15.00
C GLU A 27 4.27 4.56 14.17
N ASN A 28 5.53 4.23 14.45
CA ASN A 28 6.68 4.83 13.74
C ASN A 28 6.59 4.82 12.22
N THR A 29 7.03 5.95 11.66
CA THR A 29 7.20 6.24 10.23
C THR A 29 8.67 6.16 9.83
N ILE A 30 8.96 6.22 8.52
CA ILE A 30 10.34 6.32 8.02
C ILE A 30 11.05 7.54 8.61
N ALA A 31 10.37 8.69 8.64
CA ALA A 31 10.91 9.93 9.21
C ALA A 31 11.17 9.82 10.72
N GLY A 32 10.28 9.17 11.47
CA GLY A 32 10.45 8.96 12.92
C GLY A 32 11.66 8.09 13.25
N ILE A 33 11.87 7.00 12.50
CA ILE A 33 13.03 6.12 12.68
C ILE A 33 14.32 6.83 12.28
N ASN A 34 14.36 7.51 11.13
CA ASN A 34 15.53 8.26 10.69
C ASN A 34 15.92 9.35 11.72
N ASN A 35 14.96 10.05 12.31
CA ASN A 35 15.22 11.01 13.38
C ASN A 35 15.83 10.33 14.62
N ALA A 36 15.28 9.20 15.07
CA ALA A 36 15.78 8.47 16.24
C ALA A 36 17.19 7.87 16.03
N LEU A 37 17.52 7.44 14.81
CA LEU A 37 18.86 6.99 14.42
C LEU A 37 19.85 8.18 14.39
N ASN A 38 19.48 9.28 13.73
CA ASN A 38 20.34 10.46 13.56
C ASN A 38 20.62 11.19 14.89
N THR A 39 19.69 11.15 15.83
CA THR A 39 19.85 11.72 17.19
C THR A 39 20.55 10.76 18.16
N GLY A 40 20.87 9.53 17.75
CA GLY A 40 21.47 8.51 18.61
C GLY A 40 20.55 7.95 19.69
N VAL A 41 19.25 8.28 19.67
CA VAL A 41 18.24 7.80 20.63
C VAL A 41 18.03 6.29 20.49
N PHE A 42 18.13 5.75 19.26
CA PHE A 42 18.10 4.32 19.01
C PHE A 42 19.18 3.88 18.02
N SER A 43 19.65 2.64 18.19
CA SER A 43 20.42 1.92 17.18
C SER A 43 19.51 1.13 16.24
N CYS A 44 20.03 0.70 15.10
CA CYS A 44 19.35 -0.22 14.19
C CYS A 44 18.88 -1.51 14.89
N ASN A 45 19.67 -2.03 15.85
CA ASN A 45 19.27 -3.17 16.67
C ASN A 45 18.03 -2.86 17.52
N ASN A 46 17.96 -1.69 18.17
CA ASN A 46 16.77 -1.32 18.93
C ASN A 46 15.55 -1.24 18.01
N VAL A 47 15.67 -0.57 16.86
CA VAL A 47 14.60 -0.46 15.84
C VAL A 47 14.08 -1.85 15.47
N VAL A 48 14.95 -2.75 14.99
CA VAL A 48 14.54 -4.10 14.54
C VAL A 48 13.99 -4.95 15.70
N SER A 49 14.57 -4.87 16.90
CA SER A 49 14.06 -5.59 18.08
C SER A 49 12.61 -5.21 18.42
N PHE A 50 12.18 -3.96 18.22
CA PHE A 50 10.79 -3.57 18.47
C PHE A 50 9.80 -4.27 17.52
N PHE A 51 10.12 -4.32 16.22
CA PHE A 51 9.28 -5.00 15.23
C PHE A 51 9.26 -6.52 15.44
N LEU A 52 10.39 -7.13 15.83
CA LEU A 52 10.47 -8.55 16.17
C LEU A 52 9.66 -8.90 17.43
N ALA A 53 9.71 -8.08 18.48
CA ALA A 53 8.89 -8.25 19.68
C ALA A 53 7.39 -8.13 19.36
N ARG A 54 7.02 -7.22 18.44
CA ARG A 54 5.64 -7.07 17.98
C ARG A 54 5.15 -8.28 17.19
N TYR A 55 5.99 -8.84 16.31
CA TYR A 55 5.72 -10.11 15.63
C TYR A 55 5.49 -11.26 16.61
N GLN A 56 6.38 -11.43 17.60
CA GLN A 56 6.27 -12.53 18.59
C GLN A 56 4.93 -12.50 19.35
N HIS A 57 4.38 -11.32 19.63
CA HIS A 57 3.09 -11.17 20.31
C HIS A 57 1.87 -11.46 19.42
N LEU A 58 2.03 -11.42 18.10
CA LEU A 58 0.95 -11.52 17.10
C LEU A 58 1.20 -12.61 16.04
N ILE A 59 2.09 -13.56 16.32
CA ILE A 59 2.45 -14.68 15.43
C ILE A 59 1.24 -15.53 14.99
N GLN A 60 0.20 -15.59 15.81
CA GLN A 60 -1.08 -16.25 15.54
C GLN A 60 -1.92 -15.59 14.43
N LEU A 61 -1.53 -14.41 13.93
CA LEU A 61 -2.07 -13.87 12.68
C LEU A 61 -1.56 -14.64 11.46
N ASN A 62 -0.43 -15.35 11.61
CA ASN A 62 0.20 -16.18 10.60
C ASN A 62 0.53 -15.43 9.30
N ALA A 63 0.94 -14.16 9.47
CA ALA A 63 1.08 -13.21 8.38
C ALA A 63 2.45 -13.24 7.69
N ILE A 64 3.52 -13.58 8.41
CA ILE A 64 4.89 -13.67 7.88
C ILE A 64 5.69 -14.81 8.52
N THR A 65 6.71 -15.26 7.79
CA THR A 65 7.81 -16.08 8.31
C THR A 65 9.03 -15.18 8.48
N LEU A 66 9.63 -15.14 9.67
CA LEU A 66 10.82 -14.32 9.91
C LEU A 66 12.08 -14.93 9.27
N SER A 67 12.97 -14.05 8.80
CA SER A 67 14.37 -14.39 8.56
C SER A 67 15.13 -14.48 9.89
N SER A 68 16.02 -15.48 10.03
CA SER A 68 16.96 -15.59 11.15
C SER A 68 17.92 -14.41 11.26
N ASP A 69 18.19 -13.73 10.16
CA ASP A 69 19.35 -12.84 10.03
C ASP A 69 19.02 -11.38 10.30
N ALA A 70 17.76 -11.04 10.59
CA ALA A 70 17.29 -9.67 10.76
C ALA A 70 18.10 -8.87 11.79
N LEU A 71 18.46 -9.49 12.93
CA LEU A 71 19.31 -8.85 13.95
C LEU A 71 20.79 -8.78 13.54
N ASN A 72 21.30 -9.75 12.79
CA ASN A 72 22.68 -9.73 12.29
C ASN A 72 22.87 -8.61 11.25
N ILE A 73 21.89 -8.44 10.36
CA ILE A 73 21.83 -7.34 9.39
C ILE A 73 21.71 -6.00 10.12
N ALA A 74 20.82 -5.89 11.11
CA ALA A 74 20.66 -4.67 11.92
C ALA A 74 21.96 -4.27 12.63
N TYR A 75 22.71 -5.24 13.18
CA TYR A 75 23.99 -5.00 13.83
C TYR A 75 25.05 -4.52 12.84
N ALA A 76 25.18 -5.19 11.68
CA ALA A 76 26.09 -4.79 10.62
C ALA A 76 25.79 -3.38 10.09
N MET A 77 24.51 -3.02 9.93
CA MET A 77 24.12 -1.66 9.54
C MET A 77 24.40 -0.63 10.65
N GLY A 78 24.27 -1.00 11.93
CA GLY A 78 24.63 -0.14 13.06
C GLY A 78 26.10 0.30 13.05
N ILE A 79 27.01 -0.59 12.65
CA ILE A 79 28.44 -0.28 12.49
C ILE A 79 28.66 0.79 11.40
N LEU A 80 27.86 0.79 10.33
CA LEU A 80 27.98 1.78 9.26
C LEU A 80 27.64 3.20 9.75
N ILE A 81 26.65 3.37 10.62
CA ILE A 81 26.34 4.67 11.25
C ILE A 81 27.55 5.20 12.02
N ALA A 82 28.18 4.36 12.84
CA ALA A 82 29.37 4.73 13.62
C ALA A 82 30.57 5.14 12.74
N SER A 83 30.62 4.66 11.50
CA SER A 83 31.62 5.06 10.49
C SER A 83 31.24 6.28 9.64
N GLY A 84 30.11 6.95 9.94
CA GLY A 84 29.58 8.08 9.16
C GLY A 84 28.87 7.68 7.86
N ASN A 85 28.66 6.39 7.60
CA ASN A 85 28.13 5.84 6.35
C ASN A 85 26.62 5.51 6.43
N SER A 86 25.79 6.44 6.88
CA SER A 86 24.33 6.30 6.77
C SER A 86 23.89 6.45 5.30
N ARG A 87 23.14 5.48 4.76
CA ARG A 87 22.81 5.39 3.32
C ARG A 87 21.31 5.53 3.04
N GLY A 88 20.88 6.77 2.80
CA GLY A 88 19.58 7.09 2.21
C GLY A 88 18.37 6.93 3.13
N ALA A 89 17.19 7.29 2.62
CA ALA A 89 15.96 7.40 3.42
C ALA A 89 15.44 6.08 4.02
N LEU A 90 15.87 4.91 3.49
CA LEU A 90 15.46 3.60 3.98
C LEU A 90 16.50 2.93 4.90
N PHE A 91 17.51 3.67 5.37
CA PHE A 91 18.56 3.11 6.21
C PHE A 91 17.99 2.56 7.53
N CYS A 92 18.23 1.27 7.81
CA CYS A 92 17.68 0.54 8.95
C CYS A 92 16.14 0.58 9.10
N ILE A 93 15.41 0.87 8.02
CA ILE A 93 13.95 0.74 7.96
C ILE A 93 13.58 -0.73 7.74
N PRO A 94 12.79 -1.36 8.63
CA PRO A 94 12.29 -2.72 8.38
C PRO A 94 11.25 -2.75 7.26
N ILE A 95 11.47 -3.64 6.29
CA ILE A 95 10.65 -3.79 5.08
C ILE A 95 10.19 -5.24 4.90
N LEU A 96 9.03 -5.45 4.28
CA LEU A 96 8.53 -6.79 3.91
C LEU A 96 8.35 -6.92 2.39
N PRO A 97 9.31 -7.51 1.65
CA PRO A 97 9.06 -7.96 0.27
C PRO A 97 7.96 -9.04 0.21
N LYS A 98 7.19 -9.06 -0.88
CA LYS A 98 6.16 -10.08 -1.13
C LYS A 98 6.74 -11.44 -1.49
N ASP A 99 7.10 -12.17 -0.43
CA ASP A 99 7.30 -13.63 -0.40
C ASP A 99 6.75 -14.24 0.92
N TYR A 100 6.11 -13.42 1.77
CA TYR A 100 5.52 -13.83 3.05
C TYR A 100 4.02 -14.10 2.94
N ASN A 101 3.54 -15.07 3.74
CA ASN A 101 2.27 -15.80 3.59
C ASN A 101 1.20 -15.13 2.69
N LEU A 102 1.21 -15.55 1.43
CA LEU A 102 0.35 -15.07 0.35
C LEU A 102 -0.62 -16.17 -0.08
N HIS A 103 -1.54 -15.86 -0.99
CA HIS A 103 -2.27 -16.94 -1.67
C HIS A 103 -1.32 -17.85 -2.44
N GLU A 104 -1.49 -19.17 -2.31
CA GLU A 104 -0.83 -20.14 -3.16
C GLU A 104 -0.99 -19.78 -4.65
N VAL A 105 0.11 -19.77 -5.40
CA VAL A 105 0.16 -19.36 -6.82
C VAL A 105 -0.44 -17.99 -7.18
N VAL A 106 -0.71 -17.09 -6.22
CA VAL A 106 -1.06 -15.66 -6.44
C VAL A 106 -2.42 -15.41 -7.14
N LEU A 107 -3.22 -16.45 -7.41
CA LEU A 107 -4.44 -16.35 -8.24
C LEU A 107 -5.67 -15.72 -7.54
N GLU A 108 -5.80 -15.77 -6.21
CA GLU A 108 -7.04 -15.39 -5.51
C GLU A 108 -6.95 -14.20 -4.54
N GLY A 109 -8.12 -13.65 -4.18
CA GLY A 109 -8.33 -12.57 -3.21
C GLY A 109 -8.26 -12.96 -1.73
N ILE A 110 -7.74 -14.16 -1.41
CA ILE A 110 -7.47 -14.67 -0.05
C ILE A 110 -5.97 -14.72 0.25
N SER A 111 -5.55 -15.16 1.44
CA SER A 111 -4.15 -15.47 1.74
C SER A 111 -4.04 -16.71 2.62
N VAL A 112 -3.96 -17.84 1.92
CA VAL A 112 -3.72 -19.18 2.45
C VAL A 112 -2.75 -19.88 1.51
N SER A 113 -1.79 -20.60 2.07
CA SER A 113 -0.84 -21.43 1.32
C SER A 113 -0.56 -22.74 2.06
N SER A 114 -0.09 -23.77 1.35
CA SER A 114 0.35 -25.02 1.99
C SER A 114 1.60 -24.83 2.87
N LEU A 115 2.48 -23.90 2.48
CA LEU A 115 3.72 -23.58 3.20
C LEU A 115 3.47 -22.71 4.46
N GLY A 116 2.65 -21.67 4.34
CA GLY A 116 2.41 -20.70 5.39
C GLY A 116 1.13 -20.95 6.19
N GLY A 117 0.15 -21.67 5.67
CA GLY A 117 -1.18 -21.80 6.26
C GLY A 117 -2.08 -20.57 6.03
N GLN A 118 -3.19 -20.46 6.75
CA GLN A 118 -4.14 -19.35 6.64
C GLN A 118 -3.63 -18.10 7.39
N THR A 119 -3.50 -16.95 6.70
CA THR A 119 -3.35 -15.65 7.38
C THR A 119 -4.72 -15.14 7.84
N THR A 120 -4.80 -14.49 9.01
CA THR A 120 -6.05 -13.88 9.53
C THR A 120 -5.96 -12.35 9.58
N ASN A 121 -7.10 -11.67 9.44
CA ASN A 121 -7.17 -10.21 9.51
C ASN A 121 -7.00 -9.72 10.96
N PRO A 122 -6.18 -8.69 11.23
CA PRO A 122 -5.97 -8.18 12.58
C PRO A 122 -7.17 -7.40 13.15
N TYR A 123 -8.08 -6.88 12.31
CA TYR A 123 -9.30 -6.20 12.75
C TYR A 123 -10.43 -7.18 13.11
N ASP A 124 -10.49 -8.34 12.44
CA ASP A 124 -11.42 -9.43 12.74
C ASP A 124 -10.79 -10.76 12.33
N ARG A 125 -10.34 -11.55 13.32
CA ARG A 125 -9.66 -12.84 13.07
C ARG A 125 -10.55 -13.89 12.40
N THR A 126 -11.85 -13.66 12.29
CA THR A 126 -12.78 -14.52 11.52
C THR A 126 -12.80 -14.16 10.04
N ARG A 127 -12.05 -13.15 9.58
CA ARG A 127 -12.06 -12.63 8.20
C ARG A 127 -10.72 -12.73 7.49
N THR A 128 -10.79 -12.69 6.15
CA THR A 128 -9.61 -12.65 5.29
C THR A 128 -8.84 -11.33 5.46
N PRO A 129 -7.50 -11.33 5.39
CA PRO A 129 -6.70 -10.11 5.23
C PRO A 129 -6.71 -9.56 3.79
N GLY A 130 -7.66 -9.99 2.94
CA GLY A 130 -7.62 -9.79 1.50
C GLY A 130 -6.51 -10.64 0.84
N GLY A 131 -6.20 -10.35 -0.42
CA GLY A 131 -5.25 -11.17 -1.15
C GLY A 131 -4.93 -10.70 -2.57
N SER A 132 -3.88 -11.24 -3.19
CA SER A 132 -3.02 -12.31 -2.67
C SER A 132 -1.95 -11.88 -1.65
N SER A 133 -1.77 -10.58 -1.37
CA SER A 133 -0.71 -10.06 -0.48
C SER A 133 -1.14 -9.91 0.99
N GLY A 134 -2.08 -10.74 1.46
CA GLY A 134 -2.75 -10.58 2.75
C GLY A 134 -1.82 -10.71 3.95
N GLY A 135 -0.79 -11.56 3.87
CA GLY A 135 0.30 -11.62 4.86
C GLY A 135 0.94 -10.24 5.09
N ILE A 136 1.32 -9.55 4.01
CA ILE A 136 1.86 -8.18 4.11
C ILE A 136 0.81 -7.21 4.67
N GLY A 137 -0.44 -7.28 4.21
CA GLY A 137 -1.53 -6.44 4.71
C GLY A 137 -1.70 -6.54 6.23
N ALA A 138 -1.83 -7.76 6.75
CA ALA A 138 -1.95 -8.02 8.18
C ALA A 138 -0.69 -7.61 8.96
N ALA A 139 0.50 -7.86 8.40
CA ALA A 139 1.78 -7.55 9.03
C ALA A 139 2.06 -6.04 9.14
N ILE A 140 1.73 -5.25 8.12
CA ILE A 140 1.93 -3.80 8.13
C ILE A 140 0.90 -3.09 9.01
N ALA A 141 -0.35 -3.58 9.05
CA ALA A 141 -1.40 -3.09 9.95
C ALA A 141 -1.14 -3.42 11.42
N THR A 142 -0.20 -4.34 11.72
CA THR A 142 0.16 -4.72 13.09
C THR A 142 1.58 -4.35 13.50
N ASN A 143 2.30 -3.60 12.66
CA ASN A 143 3.67 -3.16 12.86
C ASN A 143 4.69 -4.30 12.99
N PHE A 144 4.71 -5.21 12.03
CA PHE A 144 5.85 -6.12 11.83
C PHE A 144 6.94 -5.49 10.94
N ALA A 145 6.59 -4.43 10.20
CA ALA A 145 7.51 -3.57 9.46
C ALA A 145 6.91 -2.17 9.24
N VAL A 146 7.65 -1.27 8.61
CA VAL A 146 7.17 0.10 8.28
C VAL A 146 6.30 0.09 7.03
N PHE A 147 6.77 -0.60 5.98
CA PHE A 147 6.02 -0.82 4.74
C PHE A 147 6.36 -2.20 4.16
N GLY A 148 5.51 -2.67 3.25
CA GLY A 148 5.78 -3.85 2.43
C GLY A 148 5.77 -3.51 0.94
N THR A 149 6.37 -4.38 0.12
CA THR A 149 6.42 -4.22 -1.34
C THR A 149 5.89 -5.45 -2.02
N GLY A 150 5.21 -5.32 -3.17
CA GLY A 150 4.65 -6.49 -3.83
C GLY A 150 4.16 -6.25 -5.25
N ILE A 151 3.86 -7.35 -5.94
CA ILE A 151 3.19 -7.36 -7.23
C ILE A 151 1.67 -7.27 -7.04
N ASP A 152 1.03 -6.46 -7.89
CA ASP A 152 -0.43 -6.28 -7.98
C ASP A 152 -0.82 -6.53 -9.44
N THR A 153 -1.13 -7.79 -9.82
CA THR A 153 -1.53 -8.12 -11.19
C THR A 153 -2.91 -7.56 -11.50
N VAL A 154 -3.93 -7.91 -10.70
CA VAL A 154 -5.30 -7.40 -10.83
C VAL A 154 -5.73 -6.54 -9.63
N ASN A 155 -5.53 -7.01 -8.40
CA ASN A 155 -5.91 -6.28 -7.18
C ASN A 155 -5.09 -6.74 -5.96
N SER A 156 -3.98 -7.43 -6.20
CA SER A 156 -3.38 -8.33 -5.20
C SER A 156 -2.78 -7.64 -3.97
N LEU A 157 -2.31 -6.40 -4.09
CA LEU A 157 -1.76 -5.58 -3.01
C LEU A 157 -2.79 -4.57 -2.51
N ARG A 158 -3.64 -4.08 -3.42
CA ARG A 158 -4.69 -3.09 -3.16
C ARG A 158 -5.89 -3.68 -2.39
N SER A 159 -6.31 -4.89 -2.72
CA SER A 159 -7.31 -5.66 -1.94
C SER A 159 -6.83 -5.89 -0.50
N SER A 160 -5.55 -6.27 -0.31
CA SER A 160 -4.94 -6.40 1.01
C SER A 160 -4.84 -5.06 1.76
N ALA A 161 -4.58 -3.96 1.07
CA ALA A 161 -4.59 -2.64 1.68
C ALA A 161 -6.00 -2.22 2.15
N SER A 162 -7.00 -2.39 1.28
CA SER A 162 -8.41 -2.13 1.58
C SER A 162 -8.91 -2.98 2.75
N ALA A 163 -8.53 -4.26 2.83
CA ALA A 163 -8.98 -5.17 3.88
C ALA A 163 -8.33 -4.92 5.25
N ASN A 164 -7.18 -4.25 5.30
CA ASN A 164 -6.42 -3.97 6.54
C ASN A 164 -6.35 -2.47 6.88
N SER A 165 -7.19 -1.62 6.25
CA SER A 165 -7.19 -0.16 6.44
C SER A 165 -5.80 0.48 6.26
N LEU A 166 -5.10 0.09 5.19
CA LEU A 166 -3.77 0.61 4.83
C LEU A 166 -3.81 1.41 3.52
N PHE A 167 -2.78 2.24 3.33
CA PHE A 167 -2.52 2.90 2.07
C PHE A 167 -1.72 1.96 1.16
N SER A 168 -1.93 2.03 -0.15
CA SER A 168 -1.13 1.30 -1.14
C SER A 168 -1.03 2.06 -2.46
N PHE A 169 -0.04 1.74 -3.29
CA PHE A 169 -0.03 2.18 -4.69
C PHE A 169 0.30 1.03 -5.64
N ARG A 170 -0.23 1.11 -6.87
CA ARG A 170 0.33 0.45 -8.05
C ARG A 170 0.83 1.54 -9.00
N PRO A 171 2.14 1.55 -9.37
CA PRO A 171 2.68 2.55 -10.28
C PRO A 171 2.23 2.26 -11.72
N THR A 172 2.39 3.23 -12.61
CA THR A 172 2.28 3.03 -14.06
C THR A 172 3.25 1.93 -14.51
N PRO A 173 2.83 0.96 -15.35
CA PRO A 173 3.74 -0.04 -15.92
C PRO A 173 4.98 0.60 -16.55
N GLY A 174 6.14 0.03 -16.27
CA GLY A 174 7.44 0.57 -16.70
C GLY A 174 8.06 1.60 -15.75
N LEU A 175 7.29 2.28 -14.88
CA LEU A 175 7.89 3.16 -13.86
C LEU A 175 8.61 2.35 -12.77
N PHE A 176 7.95 1.31 -12.25
CA PHE A 176 8.57 0.27 -11.43
C PHE A 176 7.72 -1.01 -11.44
N LYS A 177 8.32 -2.18 -11.20
CA LYS A 177 7.59 -3.47 -11.25
C LYS A 177 6.73 -3.79 -10.04
N ARG A 178 6.96 -3.11 -8.91
CA ARG A 178 6.34 -3.39 -7.61
C ARG A 178 5.57 -2.17 -7.10
N GLY A 179 4.42 -2.42 -6.48
CA GLY A 179 3.75 -1.47 -5.60
C GLY A 179 4.28 -1.56 -4.17
N ALA A 180 3.82 -0.65 -3.31
CA ALA A 180 4.06 -0.70 -1.88
C ALA A 180 2.79 -0.47 -1.07
N ILE A 181 2.80 -0.91 0.19
CA ILE A 181 1.70 -0.83 1.16
C ILE A 181 2.25 -0.35 2.51
N ALA A 182 1.64 0.68 3.10
CA ALA A 182 2.11 1.33 4.33
C ALA A 182 0.95 1.90 5.16
N ARG A 183 1.23 2.30 6.41
CA ARG A 183 0.25 2.91 7.32
C ARG A 183 -0.07 4.38 7.00
N ASN A 184 0.74 5.05 6.17
CA ASN A 184 0.53 6.46 5.80
C ASN A 184 1.07 6.75 4.39
N VAL A 185 0.56 7.83 3.79
CA VAL A 185 0.92 8.26 2.42
C VAL A 185 2.37 8.75 2.29
N ARG A 186 2.96 9.31 3.36
CA ARG A 186 4.34 9.83 3.30
C ARG A 186 5.36 8.71 3.17
N ASP A 187 5.20 7.63 3.93
CA ASP A 187 6.08 6.47 3.83
C ASP A 187 5.94 5.76 2.47
N LEU A 188 4.74 5.74 1.87
CA LEU A 188 4.56 5.29 0.48
C LEU A 188 5.33 6.14 -0.53
N ALA A 189 5.24 7.47 -0.42
CA ALA A 189 5.90 8.36 -1.37
C ALA A 189 7.43 8.34 -1.26
N VAL A 190 7.97 8.24 -0.04
CA VAL A 190 9.40 7.99 0.19
C VAL A 190 9.80 6.63 -0.41
N THR A 191 8.97 5.60 -0.23
CA THR A 191 9.20 4.28 -0.83
C THR A 191 9.22 4.34 -2.36
N LEU A 192 8.24 5.01 -2.99
CA LEU A 192 8.17 5.16 -4.44
C LEU A 192 9.39 5.93 -4.98
N THR A 193 9.78 7.02 -4.32
CA THR A 193 10.98 7.82 -4.66
C THR A 193 12.24 6.94 -4.68
N VAL A 194 12.42 6.09 -3.66
CA VAL A 194 13.58 5.19 -3.59
C VAL A 194 13.47 4.07 -4.64
N MET A 195 12.28 3.52 -4.88
CA MET A 195 12.07 2.53 -5.95
C MET A 195 12.42 3.06 -7.34
N VAL A 196 11.92 4.24 -7.73
CA VAL A 196 12.16 4.80 -9.07
C VAL A 196 13.58 5.34 -9.25
N SER A 197 14.35 5.49 -8.16
CA SER A 197 15.73 6.01 -8.21
C SER A 197 16.70 5.10 -8.98
N SER A 198 16.36 3.81 -9.19
CA SER A 198 17.10 2.92 -10.08
C SER A 198 17.00 3.32 -11.56
N GLY A 199 15.95 4.06 -11.94
CA GLY A 199 15.73 4.50 -13.31
C GLY A 199 15.47 3.37 -14.31
N TYR A 200 16.01 3.53 -15.52
CA TYR A 200 15.90 2.56 -16.61
C TYR A 200 16.77 1.32 -16.34
N ASP A 201 16.21 0.14 -16.59
CA ASP A 201 16.88 -1.15 -16.48
C ASP A 201 16.97 -1.81 -17.87
N ALA A 202 18.19 -2.00 -18.37
CA ALA A 202 18.42 -2.62 -19.67
C ALA A 202 18.06 -4.12 -19.72
N ALA A 203 17.90 -4.78 -18.57
CA ALA A 203 17.35 -6.14 -18.48
C ALA A 203 15.81 -6.16 -18.45
N ASP A 204 15.15 -5.00 -18.41
CA ASP A 204 13.70 -4.87 -18.39
C ASP A 204 13.18 -3.93 -19.49
N ASN A 205 12.71 -4.52 -20.59
CA ASN A 205 12.10 -3.77 -21.70
C ASN A 205 10.90 -2.91 -21.26
N ALA A 206 10.17 -3.29 -20.21
CA ALA A 206 9.07 -2.48 -19.69
C ALA A 206 9.56 -1.14 -19.11
N SER A 207 10.74 -1.08 -18.50
CA SER A 207 11.32 0.15 -17.92
C SER A 207 11.60 1.25 -18.96
N ALA A 208 11.71 0.88 -20.24
CA ALA A 208 11.80 1.83 -21.35
C ALA A 208 10.54 2.68 -21.51
N LEU A 209 9.36 2.12 -21.16
CA LEU A 209 8.04 2.74 -21.34
C LEU A 209 7.77 3.91 -20.36
N ALA A 210 8.53 4.01 -19.26
CA ALA A 210 8.40 5.14 -18.35
C ALA A 210 8.75 6.46 -19.09
N PRO A 211 7.85 7.47 -19.10
CA PRO A 211 8.15 8.73 -19.75
C PRO A 211 9.30 9.44 -19.02
N PRO A 212 10.18 10.18 -19.72
CA PRO A 212 11.29 10.91 -19.08
C PRO A 212 10.83 11.85 -17.94
N SER A 213 9.63 12.43 -18.07
CA SER A 213 9.02 13.29 -17.05
C SER A 213 8.66 12.59 -15.74
N ALA A 214 8.59 11.25 -15.70
CA ALA A 214 8.32 10.48 -14.48
C ALA A 214 9.61 9.95 -13.80
N ARG A 215 10.79 10.21 -14.38
CA ARG A 215 12.08 9.73 -13.84
C ARG A 215 12.73 10.80 -12.96
N GLY A 216 13.36 10.38 -11.86
CA GLY A 216 14.09 11.27 -10.96
C GLY A 216 13.22 12.18 -10.08
N ILE A 217 11.91 11.92 -9.98
CA ILE A 217 11.00 12.65 -9.09
C ILE A 217 11.15 12.19 -7.64
N ASP A 218 11.28 13.15 -6.71
CA ASP A 218 11.00 12.94 -5.29
C ASP A 218 9.49 13.12 -5.02
N TYR A 219 8.77 12.01 -4.99
CA TYR A 219 7.33 11.97 -4.73
C TYR A 219 6.97 12.39 -3.29
N SER A 220 7.94 12.42 -2.36
CA SER A 220 7.71 12.81 -0.96
C SER A 220 7.84 14.31 -0.70
N SER A 221 8.44 15.05 -1.65
CA SER A 221 8.74 16.48 -1.53
C SER A 221 7.49 17.37 -1.48
N GLU A 222 6.51 17.14 -2.35
CA GLU A 222 5.32 18.00 -2.49
C GLU A 222 4.11 17.55 -1.63
N LEU A 223 4.28 16.58 -0.72
CA LEU A 223 3.18 16.07 0.12
C LEU A 223 2.68 17.03 1.22
N SER A 224 3.29 18.19 1.38
CA SER A 224 2.97 19.17 2.43
C SER A 224 2.81 20.56 1.84
N GLY A 225 1.79 21.30 2.28
CA GLY A 225 1.48 22.64 1.75
C GLY A 225 0.67 22.64 0.45
N ARG A 226 0.15 21.48 0.02
CA ARG A 226 -0.82 21.36 -1.08
C ARG A 226 -2.22 21.13 -0.51
N GLU A 227 -3.20 21.84 -1.03
CA GLU A 227 -4.61 21.67 -0.73
C GLU A 227 -5.30 20.85 -1.83
N LEU A 228 -6.45 20.25 -1.53
CA LEU A 228 -7.32 19.64 -2.56
C LEU A 228 -8.24 20.68 -3.23
N SER A 229 -8.12 21.95 -2.81
CA SER A 229 -8.92 23.08 -3.31
C SER A 229 -8.79 23.24 -4.81
N GLY A 230 -9.93 23.23 -5.51
CA GLY A 230 -9.99 23.37 -6.96
C GLY A 230 -9.78 22.09 -7.78
N LEU A 231 -9.37 20.97 -7.16
CA LEU A 231 -9.32 19.67 -7.84
C LEU A 231 -10.73 19.13 -8.12
N ILE A 232 -10.88 18.41 -9.22
CA ILE A 232 -12.14 17.78 -9.65
C ILE A 232 -11.98 16.27 -9.66
N PHE A 233 -12.67 15.62 -8.72
CA PHE A 233 -12.71 14.16 -8.59
C PHE A 233 -13.94 13.57 -9.27
N GLY A 234 -13.70 12.60 -10.15
CA GLY A 234 -14.73 11.81 -10.81
C GLY A 234 -15.10 10.56 -10.03
N LEU A 235 -16.40 10.24 -9.91
CA LEU A 235 -16.89 9.08 -9.14
C LEU A 235 -17.44 7.99 -10.07
N ILE A 236 -16.74 6.86 -10.15
CA ILE A 236 -17.12 5.69 -10.94
C ILE A 236 -18.22 4.89 -10.20
N LYS A 237 -19.47 5.32 -10.35
CA LYS A 237 -20.63 4.79 -9.62
C LYS A 237 -20.80 3.27 -9.72
N GLY A 238 -20.73 2.67 -10.91
CA GLY A 238 -20.95 1.23 -11.12
C GLY A 238 -19.92 0.29 -10.50
N LEU A 239 -18.80 0.81 -9.97
CA LEU A 239 -17.87 0.05 -9.14
C LEU A 239 -18.19 0.19 -7.64
N PHE A 240 -18.82 1.27 -7.19
CA PHE A 240 -19.30 1.38 -5.81
C PHE A 240 -20.52 0.48 -5.56
N ASN A 241 -20.55 -0.16 -4.39
CA ASN A 241 -21.80 -0.67 -3.84
C ASN A 241 -22.45 0.41 -2.96
N LEU A 242 -23.34 1.19 -3.59
CA LEU A 242 -23.90 2.42 -3.02
C LEU A 242 -24.77 2.21 -1.77
N THR A 243 -25.17 0.97 -1.45
CA THR A 243 -25.99 0.64 -0.28
C THR A 243 -25.19 0.30 0.99
N VAL A 244 -23.91 -0.09 0.84
CA VAL A 244 -23.05 -0.49 1.98
C VAL A 244 -21.87 0.44 2.21
N MET A 245 -21.45 1.21 1.20
CA MET A 245 -20.21 2.01 1.29
C MET A 245 -20.47 3.46 1.71
N PRO A 246 -19.60 4.07 2.54
CA PRO A 246 -19.73 5.46 3.01
C PRO A 246 -19.35 6.49 1.94
N TRP A 247 -19.76 6.26 0.68
CA TRP A 247 -19.49 7.16 -0.44
C TRP A 247 -20.06 8.57 -0.25
N PRO A 248 -21.20 8.83 0.44
CA PRO A 248 -21.64 10.20 0.70
C PRO A 248 -20.69 10.92 1.65
N THR A 249 -20.18 10.21 2.67
CA THR A 249 -19.17 10.74 3.60
C THR A 249 -17.88 11.10 2.87
N LEU A 250 -17.41 10.25 1.95
CA LEU A 250 -16.25 10.55 1.11
C LEU A 250 -16.46 11.83 0.27
N VAL A 251 -17.62 11.99 -0.36
CA VAL A 251 -17.97 13.20 -1.13
C VAL A 251 -18.02 14.45 -0.23
N LEU A 252 -18.54 14.32 0.99
CA LEU A 252 -18.55 15.42 1.97
C LEU A 252 -17.13 15.79 2.42
N THR A 253 -16.26 14.80 2.69
CA THR A 253 -14.85 15.03 3.05
C THR A 253 -14.09 15.75 1.94
N LEU A 254 -14.24 15.34 0.68
CA LEU A 254 -13.60 16.00 -0.46
C LEU A 254 -14.08 17.46 -0.62
N ARG A 255 -15.39 17.70 -0.51
CA ARG A 255 -15.97 19.06 -0.56
C ARG A 255 -15.53 19.94 0.61
N ALA A 256 -15.41 19.38 1.81
CA ALA A 256 -14.89 20.08 2.97
C ALA A 256 -13.40 20.46 2.81
N ALA A 257 -12.64 19.70 2.00
CA ALA A 257 -11.27 20.01 1.61
C ALA A 257 -11.15 20.93 0.37
N GLY A 258 -12.26 21.52 -0.09
CA GLY A 258 -12.29 22.45 -1.24
C GLY A 258 -12.34 21.79 -2.62
N ALA A 259 -12.40 20.46 -2.70
CA ALA A 259 -12.44 19.73 -3.97
C ALA A 259 -13.87 19.56 -4.50
N ALA A 260 -14.03 19.60 -5.82
CA ALA A 260 -15.23 19.13 -6.47
C ALA A 260 -15.24 17.59 -6.49
N ALA A 261 -16.41 16.99 -6.25
CA ALA A 261 -16.62 15.56 -6.44
C ALA A 261 -17.97 15.35 -7.12
N THR A 262 -17.93 14.80 -8.34
CA THR A 262 -19.10 14.60 -9.22
C THR A 262 -19.09 13.20 -9.80
N SER A 263 -20.26 12.60 -10.03
CA SER A 263 -20.30 11.31 -10.70
C SER A 263 -20.08 11.41 -12.19
N GLU A 264 -19.34 10.45 -12.72
CA GLU A 264 -19.26 10.20 -14.16
C GLU A 264 -20.64 10.17 -14.82
N LYS A 265 -20.68 10.61 -16.08
CA LYS A 265 -21.73 10.13 -16.98
C LYS A 265 -21.34 8.70 -17.38
N GLU A 266 -22.05 7.71 -16.87
CA GLU A 266 -21.82 6.30 -17.21
C GLU A 266 -22.13 6.03 -18.69
N THR A 267 -21.12 6.24 -19.53
CA THR A 267 -21.12 5.96 -20.98
C THR A 267 -19.87 5.18 -21.42
N VAL A 268 -19.10 4.67 -20.45
CA VAL A 268 -17.64 4.47 -20.57
C VAL A 268 -17.22 3.01 -20.41
N TYR A 269 -17.77 2.27 -19.46
CA TYR A 269 -17.40 0.87 -19.21
C TYR A 269 -18.62 0.05 -18.81
N ASN A 270 -18.77 -1.14 -19.39
CA ASN A 270 -19.62 -2.16 -18.81
C ASN A 270 -18.80 -2.92 -17.76
N ALA A 271 -19.08 -2.66 -16.48
CA ALA A 271 -18.38 -3.34 -15.38
C ALA A 271 -18.59 -4.86 -15.37
N ILE A 272 -19.62 -5.37 -16.05
CA ILE A 272 -19.84 -6.81 -16.24
C ILE A 272 -18.85 -7.38 -17.27
N ASP A 273 -18.68 -6.69 -18.42
CA ASP A 273 -17.75 -7.12 -19.48
C ASP A 273 -16.28 -7.00 -19.06
N ILE A 274 -15.94 -6.03 -18.19
CA ILE A 274 -14.59 -5.94 -17.63
C ILE A 274 -14.36 -7.03 -16.58
N ALA A 275 -15.37 -7.40 -15.80
CA ALA A 275 -15.26 -8.46 -14.79
C ALA A 275 -15.13 -9.87 -15.39
N THR A 276 -15.36 -10.05 -16.70
CA THR A 276 -15.08 -11.31 -17.42
C THR A 276 -13.70 -11.34 -18.10
N LEU A 277 -12.90 -10.27 -17.99
CA LEU A 277 -11.52 -10.26 -18.50
C LEU A 277 -10.59 -11.01 -17.55
N GLU A 278 -10.02 -12.11 -18.03
CA GLU A 278 -9.19 -13.01 -17.23
C GLU A 278 -7.71 -12.96 -17.66
N VAL A 279 -6.89 -12.21 -16.90
CA VAL A 279 -5.43 -12.10 -17.16
C VAL A 279 -4.57 -12.93 -16.23
N GLN A 280 -5.00 -13.19 -14.98
CA GLN A 280 -4.16 -13.90 -14.00
C GLN A 280 -3.85 -15.34 -14.43
N THR A 281 -4.83 -16.04 -15.01
CA THR A 281 -4.66 -17.38 -15.56
C THR A 281 -3.77 -17.39 -16.81
N LEU A 282 -3.71 -16.30 -17.58
CA LEU A 282 -2.79 -16.16 -18.72
C LEU A 282 -1.36 -15.90 -18.25
N GLU A 283 -1.14 -14.94 -17.36
CA GLU A 283 0.19 -14.66 -16.77
C GLU A 283 0.76 -15.90 -16.04
N TYR A 284 -0.08 -16.61 -15.29
CA TYR A 284 0.31 -17.84 -14.61
C TYR A 284 0.71 -18.96 -15.59
N ARG A 285 -0.01 -19.09 -16.71
CA ARG A 285 0.36 -20.06 -17.77
C ARG A 285 1.71 -19.72 -18.40
N GLU A 286 1.94 -18.47 -18.80
CA GLU A 286 3.25 -18.05 -19.33
C GLU A 286 4.39 -18.32 -18.33
N PHE A 287 4.17 -18.06 -17.04
CA PHE A 287 5.15 -18.33 -15.99
C PHE A 287 5.41 -19.82 -15.77
N THR A 288 4.36 -20.65 -15.77
CA THR A 288 4.48 -22.11 -15.57
C THR A 288 5.01 -22.86 -16.80
N ASP A 289 4.75 -22.36 -18.01
CA ASP A 289 5.33 -22.88 -19.24
C ASP A 289 6.85 -22.62 -19.34
N ALA A 290 7.36 -21.60 -18.64
CA ALA A 290 8.79 -21.31 -18.51
C ALA A 290 9.52 -22.18 -17.46
N CYS A 291 8.78 -22.90 -16.59
CA CYS A 291 9.35 -23.79 -15.58
C CYS A 291 9.50 -25.24 -16.10
N PRO A 292 10.56 -25.98 -15.72
CA PRO A 292 10.70 -27.40 -16.07
C PRO A 292 9.53 -28.24 -15.54
N LYS A 293 8.72 -28.81 -16.45
CA LYS A 293 7.47 -29.49 -16.10
C LYS A 293 7.69 -30.91 -15.57
N ASN A 294 7.37 -31.13 -14.30
CA ASN A 294 7.26 -32.45 -13.67
C ASN A 294 5.84 -32.77 -13.15
N SER A 295 4.82 -31.97 -13.48
CA SER A 295 3.45 -32.15 -12.98
C SER A 295 2.37 -31.93 -14.05
N ASN A 296 1.32 -32.76 -13.95
CA ASN A 296 0.15 -32.73 -14.83
C ASN A 296 -0.84 -31.63 -14.40
N VAL A 297 -0.53 -30.37 -14.71
CA VAL A 297 -1.52 -29.28 -14.61
C VAL A 297 -2.48 -29.39 -15.80
N SER A 298 -3.78 -29.45 -15.55
CA SER A 298 -4.79 -29.60 -16.59
C SER A 298 -4.97 -28.32 -17.42
N ASN A 299 -5.02 -28.49 -18.74
CA ASN A 299 -5.25 -27.39 -19.68
C ASN A 299 -6.71 -26.91 -19.65
N ALA A 300 -7.05 -26.00 -18.74
CA ALA A 300 -8.30 -25.25 -18.82
C ALA A 300 -8.29 -24.33 -20.06
N ALA A 301 -9.40 -24.31 -20.82
CA ALA A 301 -9.51 -23.50 -22.02
C ALA A 301 -9.69 -22.02 -21.67
N SER A 302 -8.61 -21.24 -21.79
CA SER A 302 -8.62 -19.79 -21.56
C SER A 302 -9.28 -19.05 -22.74
N ASN A 303 -10.29 -18.23 -22.47
CA ASN A 303 -10.84 -17.29 -23.44
C ASN A 303 -9.81 -16.17 -23.68
N PRO A 304 -9.31 -15.93 -24.91
CA PRO A 304 -8.22 -14.97 -25.12
C PRO A 304 -8.68 -13.53 -24.85
N VAL A 305 -7.99 -12.85 -23.93
CA VAL A 305 -8.19 -11.42 -23.69
C VAL A 305 -7.81 -10.65 -24.95
N ASN A 306 -8.79 -10.00 -25.58
CA ASN A 306 -8.58 -9.30 -26.83
C ASN A 306 -7.78 -8.00 -26.59
N LYS A 307 -6.57 -7.91 -27.17
CA LYS A 307 -5.72 -6.69 -27.04
C LYS A 307 -6.43 -5.42 -27.53
N LEU A 308 -7.35 -5.55 -28.49
CA LEU A 308 -8.18 -4.43 -28.98
C LEU A 308 -9.20 -3.96 -27.93
N SER A 309 -9.74 -4.85 -27.08
CA SER A 309 -10.67 -4.40 -26.01
C SER A 309 -9.93 -3.69 -24.88
N ILE A 310 -8.70 -4.10 -24.54
CA ILE A 310 -7.84 -3.37 -23.59
C ILE A 310 -7.50 -1.98 -24.14
N GLN A 311 -7.05 -1.87 -25.40
CA GLN A 311 -6.72 -0.58 -26.01
C GLN A 311 -7.93 0.35 -26.04
N ASN A 312 -9.10 -0.15 -26.43
CA ASN A 312 -10.35 0.62 -26.39
C ASN A 312 -10.67 1.06 -24.95
N LEU A 313 -10.55 0.18 -23.95
CA LEU A 313 -10.78 0.54 -22.55
C LEU A 313 -9.84 1.65 -22.06
N THR A 314 -8.56 1.62 -22.45
CA THR A 314 -7.58 2.67 -22.12
C THR A 314 -7.95 4.01 -22.77
N ILE A 315 -8.30 4.02 -24.06
CA ILE A 315 -8.72 5.23 -24.79
C ILE A 315 -10.00 5.82 -24.18
N VAL A 316 -10.95 4.96 -23.81
CA VAL A 316 -12.24 5.36 -23.26
C VAL A 316 -12.11 5.87 -21.83
N LEU A 317 -11.19 5.31 -21.03
CA LEU A 317 -10.81 5.86 -19.72
C LEU A 317 -10.17 7.25 -19.85
N ASP A 318 -9.19 7.43 -20.75
CA ASP A 318 -8.55 8.73 -21.03
C ASP A 318 -9.55 9.80 -21.53
N SER A 319 -10.48 9.39 -22.38
CA SER A 319 -11.61 10.21 -22.84
C SER A 319 -12.52 10.66 -21.69
N THR A 320 -12.60 9.87 -20.60
CA THR A 320 -13.42 10.19 -19.42
C THR A 320 -12.79 11.28 -18.57
N PHE A 321 -11.49 11.17 -18.29
CA PHE A 321 -10.70 12.23 -17.65
C PHE A 321 -10.87 13.55 -18.42
N SER A 322 -10.74 13.51 -19.74
CA SER A 322 -10.89 14.67 -20.62
C SER A 322 -12.31 15.24 -20.65
N ALA A 323 -13.33 14.39 -20.75
CA ALA A 323 -14.72 14.83 -20.92
C ALA A 323 -15.34 15.47 -19.67
N GLY A 324 -14.88 15.09 -18.47
CA GLY A 324 -15.29 15.71 -17.21
C GLY A 324 -14.27 16.66 -16.59
N ASN A 325 -13.10 16.84 -17.22
CA ASN A 325 -11.97 17.60 -16.70
C ASN A 325 -11.57 17.13 -15.28
N PHE A 326 -11.38 15.82 -15.11
CA PHE A 326 -11.04 15.21 -13.83
C PHE A 326 -9.53 15.17 -13.61
N ASP A 327 -9.10 15.47 -12.38
CA ASP A 327 -7.72 15.26 -11.94
C ASP A 327 -7.49 13.80 -11.51
N ALA A 328 -8.53 13.15 -10.96
CA ALA A 328 -8.50 11.76 -10.55
C ALA A 328 -9.90 11.13 -10.56
N LEU A 329 -9.96 9.84 -10.91
CA LEU A 329 -11.16 9.02 -10.79
C LEU A 329 -11.11 8.18 -9.50
N ILE A 330 -12.24 8.08 -8.81
CA ILE A 330 -12.40 7.38 -7.55
C ILE A 330 -13.40 6.23 -7.72
N TYR A 331 -13.02 5.05 -7.24
CA TYR A 331 -13.85 3.87 -7.09
C TYR A 331 -13.47 3.11 -5.82
N SER A 332 -14.33 2.23 -5.32
CA SER A 332 -13.99 1.34 -4.20
C SER A 332 -13.21 0.11 -4.69
N GLU A 333 -12.17 -0.35 -3.99
CA GLU A 333 -11.38 -1.52 -4.46
C GLU A 333 -12.14 -2.87 -4.41
N GLN A 334 -13.27 -2.91 -3.71
CA GLN A 334 -14.19 -4.05 -3.61
C GLN A 334 -15.65 -3.55 -3.68
N LYS A 335 -16.61 -4.44 -3.98
CA LYS A 335 -18.06 -4.18 -3.93
C LYS A 335 -18.75 -4.67 -2.65
N ILE A 336 -18.04 -5.38 -1.79
CA ILE A 336 -18.54 -5.87 -0.50
C ILE A 336 -17.48 -5.63 0.58
N PHE A 337 -17.87 -5.75 1.84
CA PHE A 337 -16.90 -5.77 2.94
C PHE A 337 -16.10 -7.08 2.94
N VAL A 338 -14.96 -7.05 3.63
CA VAL A 338 -14.07 -8.19 3.88
C VAL A 338 -14.88 -9.41 4.37
N PHE A 339 -14.76 -10.56 3.71
CA PHE A 339 -15.57 -11.75 4.00
C PHE A 339 -14.96 -12.65 5.10
N LYS A 340 -15.78 -13.56 5.64
CA LYS A 340 -15.39 -14.55 6.65
C LYS A 340 -14.51 -15.66 6.04
N LEU A 341 -13.50 -16.10 6.79
CA LEU A 341 -12.65 -17.25 6.47
C LEU A 341 -13.49 -18.49 6.17
N GLY A 342 -13.01 -19.33 5.26
CA GLY A 342 -13.76 -20.47 4.72
C GLY A 342 -14.61 -20.15 3.48
N SER A 343 -14.77 -18.88 3.09
CA SER A 343 -15.31 -18.53 1.78
C SER A 343 -14.26 -18.76 0.68
N PRO A 344 -14.62 -19.28 -0.51
CA PRO A 344 -13.64 -19.71 -1.51
C PRO A 344 -12.92 -18.56 -2.23
N SER A 345 -13.53 -17.37 -2.37
CA SER A 345 -12.90 -16.20 -3.03
C SER A 345 -13.55 -14.88 -2.60
N GLN A 346 -12.85 -13.77 -2.86
CA GLN A 346 -13.38 -12.41 -2.77
C GLN A 346 -14.28 -12.13 -3.98
N SER A 347 -15.60 -12.18 -3.84
CA SER A 347 -16.48 -11.71 -4.92
C SER A 347 -16.44 -10.19 -5.04
N GLY A 348 -16.58 -9.70 -6.28
CA GLY A 348 -16.62 -8.27 -6.62
C GLY A 348 -15.36 -7.44 -6.31
N PRO A 349 -14.12 -7.86 -6.64
CA PRO A 349 -12.97 -6.97 -6.66
C PRO A 349 -13.06 -6.00 -7.85
N ASN A 350 -12.68 -4.74 -7.67
CA ASN A 350 -12.79 -3.71 -8.71
C ASN A 350 -11.43 -3.30 -9.34
N GLY A 351 -10.32 -3.82 -8.82
CA GLY A 351 -8.97 -3.44 -9.28
C GLY A 351 -8.64 -3.74 -10.75
N ILE A 352 -9.49 -4.52 -11.44
CA ILE A 352 -9.34 -4.93 -12.85
C ILE A 352 -9.26 -3.74 -13.83
N LEU A 353 -9.93 -2.61 -13.55
CA LEU A 353 -9.91 -1.43 -14.43
C LEU A 353 -8.47 -0.90 -14.63
N THR A 354 -7.79 -0.57 -13.53
CA THR A 354 -6.41 -0.05 -13.54
C THR A 354 -5.38 -1.13 -13.82
N ALA A 355 -5.72 -2.40 -13.56
CA ALA A 355 -4.93 -3.54 -13.99
C ALA A 355 -4.80 -3.61 -15.51
N MET A 356 -5.91 -3.42 -16.24
CA MET A 356 -5.97 -3.53 -17.71
C MET A 356 -5.43 -2.28 -18.39
N THR A 357 -5.79 -1.08 -17.92
CA THR A 357 -5.42 0.16 -18.60
C THR A 357 -4.02 0.66 -18.28
N GLY A 358 -3.38 0.14 -17.22
CA GLY A 358 -2.06 0.59 -16.78
C GLY A 358 -2.05 1.96 -16.11
N PHE A 359 -3.21 2.58 -15.87
CA PHE A 359 -3.30 3.81 -15.09
C PHE A 359 -2.79 3.57 -13.66
N PRO A 360 -2.00 4.50 -13.09
CA PRO A 360 -1.55 4.40 -11.70
C PRO A 360 -2.75 4.54 -10.76
N VAL A 361 -2.64 3.93 -9.59
CA VAL A 361 -3.70 3.96 -8.57
C VAL A 361 -3.11 4.03 -7.17
N VAL A 362 -3.75 4.84 -6.32
CA VAL A 362 -3.44 4.97 -4.90
C VAL A 362 -4.68 4.56 -4.10
N VAL A 363 -4.51 3.61 -3.19
CA VAL A 363 -5.54 3.18 -2.24
C VAL A 363 -5.41 4.00 -0.97
N VAL A 364 -6.54 4.55 -0.53
CA VAL A 364 -6.68 5.34 0.69
C VAL A 364 -7.75 4.70 1.57
N PRO A 365 -7.51 4.48 2.87
CA PRO A 365 -8.54 4.01 3.79
C PRO A 365 -9.73 4.97 3.87
N ALA A 366 -10.93 4.50 3.52
CA ALA A 366 -12.16 5.31 3.49
C ALA A 366 -13.06 5.13 4.73
N GLY A 367 -12.51 4.55 5.82
CA GLY A 367 -13.22 4.21 7.05
C GLY A 367 -13.43 2.71 7.23
N LEU A 368 -14.13 2.35 8.31
CA LEU A 368 -14.48 0.97 8.66
C LEU A 368 -15.98 0.73 8.44
N SER A 369 -16.37 -0.52 8.22
CA SER A 369 -17.78 -0.92 8.28
C SER A 369 -18.32 -0.73 9.71
N PRO A 370 -19.65 -0.65 9.90
CA PRO A 370 -20.25 -0.95 11.19
C PRO A 370 -19.76 -2.31 11.72
N SER A 371 -19.79 -2.49 13.04
CA SER A 371 -19.52 -3.81 13.62
C SER A 371 -20.49 -4.83 13.01
N PRO A 372 -20.04 -6.02 12.59
CA PRO A 372 -20.96 -7.12 12.38
C PRO A 372 -21.68 -7.46 13.69
N GLU A 373 -22.95 -7.84 13.57
CA GLU A 373 -23.68 -8.61 14.59
C GLU A 373 -23.21 -10.07 14.62
#